data_AF-A0A1M7RBX4-F1
#
_entry.id   AF-A0A1M7RBX4-F1
#
_cell.length_a   1.000
_cell.length_b   1.000
_cell.length_c   1.000
_cell.angle_alpha   90.00
_cell.angle_beta   90.00
_cell.angle_gamma   90.00
#
_symmetry.space_group_name_H-M   'P 1'
#
loop_
_entity.id
_entity.type
_entity.pdbx_description
1 polymer ?
#
loop_
_entity_poly.entity_id
_entity_poly.type
_entity_poly.pdbx_seq_one_letter_code
_entity_poly.pdbx_strand_id
1 'polypeptide(L)'
;MAKKTKTSPTDDSKKARGRKTKSIEELKQDIASKRLSIKTLIETGKLTRLRELEPLFSKAMADEMGVNHTRFSSKFRSPVDFGVKEVYRFALYIETDPQLFFKQIGKEVSNSNDLLSKLKKFKNVEDMRQYTTKS
;
A
#
# COMPACT_ATOMS: atom_id res chain seq x y z
N MET A 1 -22.73 -0.52 69.51
CA MET A 1 -22.30 0.29 68.35
C MET A 1 -20.93 -0.16 67.89
N ALA A 2 -20.61 0.04 66.60
CA ALA A 2 -19.38 -0.30 65.86
C ALA A 2 -19.25 -1.76 65.33
N LYS A 3 -19.81 -2.01 64.14
CA LYS A 3 -19.47 -3.15 63.26
C LYS A 3 -18.15 -2.82 62.53
N LYS A 4 -17.15 -3.69 62.66
CA LYS A 4 -15.91 -3.66 61.85
C LYS A 4 -16.21 -4.20 60.45
N THR A 5 -16.13 -3.34 59.44
CA THR A 5 -16.21 -3.72 58.03
C THR A 5 -14.84 -4.18 57.53
N LYS A 6 -14.86 -5.39 56.96
CA LYS A 6 -13.75 -6.10 56.34
C LYS A 6 -13.54 -5.51 54.93
N THR A 7 -12.42 -4.84 54.69
CA THR A 7 -12.03 -4.38 53.35
C THR A 7 -11.45 -5.57 52.57
N SER A 8 -12.23 -6.07 51.62
CA SER A 8 -11.76 -6.99 50.59
C SER A 8 -10.90 -6.24 49.56
N PRO A 9 -9.80 -6.84 49.07
CA PRO A 9 -8.99 -6.27 48.01
C PRO A 9 -9.74 -6.44 46.69
N THR A 10 -10.05 -5.33 46.02
CA THR A 10 -10.65 -5.34 44.67
C THR A 10 -9.61 -5.77 43.65
N ASP A 11 -9.64 -7.07 43.38
CA ASP A 11 -9.72 -7.70 42.05
C ASP A 11 -8.87 -7.06 40.93
N ASP A 12 -7.76 -7.73 40.64
CA ASP A 12 -6.99 -7.69 39.41
C ASP A 12 -7.90 -7.86 38.19
N SER A 13 -8.38 -6.73 37.65
CA SER A 13 -9.05 -6.69 36.36
C SER A 13 -8.04 -7.02 35.26
N LYS A 14 -8.04 -8.30 34.84
CA LYS A 14 -7.38 -8.83 33.65
C LYS A 14 -7.56 -7.87 32.47
N LYS A 15 -6.51 -7.11 32.14
CA LYS A 15 -6.44 -6.32 30.90
C LYS A 15 -6.47 -7.28 29.72
N ALA A 16 -7.66 -7.52 29.16
CA ALA A 16 -7.80 -7.99 27.79
C ALA A 16 -6.90 -7.10 26.92
N ARG A 17 -6.09 -7.71 26.05
CA ARG A 17 -5.20 -7.01 25.10
C ARG A 17 -6.07 -6.26 24.08
N GLY A 18 -6.65 -5.16 24.52
CA GLY A 18 -7.40 -4.23 23.70
C GLY A 18 -6.44 -3.60 22.72
N ARG A 19 -6.78 -3.71 21.43
CA ARG A 19 -6.12 -2.96 20.36
C ARG A 19 -6.08 -1.49 20.80
N LYS A 20 -4.89 -0.95 21.07
CA LYS A 20 -4.73 0.48 21.33
C LYS A 20 -5.23 1.21 20.08
N THR A 21 -6.44 1.74 20.15
CA THR A 21 -7.00 2.60 19.10
C THR A 21 -6.18 3.88 19.16
N LYS A 22 -5.35 4.13 18.13
CA LYS A 22 -4.67 5.41 17.97
C LYS A 22 -5.72 6.52 17.98
N SER A 23 -5.41 7.67 18.58
CA SER A 23 -6.28 8.84 18.46
C SER A 23 -6.39 9.27 16.99
N ILE A 24 -7.47 9.97 16.64
CA ILE A 24 -7.66 10.52 15.28
C ILE A 24 -6.47 11.44 14.91
N GLU A 25 -5.99 12.21 15.88
CA GLU A 25 -4.85 13.13 15.73
C GLU A 25 -3.54 12.37 15.48
N GLU A 26 -3.28 11.29 16.23
CA GLU A 26 -2.11 10.43 16.04
C GLU A 26 -2.13 9.73 14.68
N LEU A 27 -3.32 9.34 14.20
CA LEU A 27 -3.49 8.74 12.88
C LEU A 27 -3.18 9.75 11.77
N LYS A 28 -3.70 10.97 11.87
CA LYS A 28 -3.42 12.05 10.93
C LYS A 28 -1.93 12.39 10.87
N GLN A 29 -1.26 12.45 12.03
CA GLN A 29 0.18 12.68 12.08
C GLN A 29 0.96 11.53 11.43
N ASP A 30 0.62 10.28 11.73
CA ASP A 30 1.26 9.10 11.13
C ASP A 30 1.11 9.08 9.60
N ILE A 31 -0.09 9.42 9.09
CA ILE A 31 -0.36 9.55 7.65
C ILE A 31 0.49 10.68 7.05
N ALA A 32 0.52 11.85 7.67
CA ALA A 32 1.28 12.99 7.18
C ALA A 32 2.79 12.68 7.11
N SER A 33 3.35 12.07 8.15
CA SER A 33 4.76 11.67 8.18
C SER A 33 5.09 10.64 7.09
N LYS A 34 4.20 9.67 6.84
CA LYS A 34 4.38 8.68 5.76
C LYS A 34 4.25 9.29 4.37
N ARG A 35 3.26 10.16 4.15
CA ARG A 35 3.10 10.91 2.89
C ARG A 35 4.36 11.71 2.58
N LEU A 36 4.88 12.44 3.56
CA LEU A 36 6.11 13.21 3.41
C LEU A 36 7.31 12.31 3.08
N SER A 37 7.46 11.19 3.79
CA SER A 37 8.55 10.24 3.54
C SER A 37 8.51 9.67 2.12
N ILE A 38 7.32 9.28 1.64
CA ILE A 38 7.12 8.78 0.27
C ILE A 38 7.45 9.87 -0.76
N LYS A 39 6.95 11.10 -0.55
CA LYS A 39 7.22 12.25 -1.41
C LYS A 39 8.73 12.49 -1.55
N THR A 40 9.45 12.56 -0.43
CA THR A 40 10.90 12.76 -0.43
C THR A 40 11.65 11.63 -1.14
N LEU A 41 11.25 10.37 -0.95
CA LEU A 41 11.88 9.23 -1.63
C LEU A 41 11.75 9.31 -3.17
N ILE A 42 10.59 9.75 -3.65
CA ILE A 42 10.33 9.88 -5.09
C ILE A 42 11.05 11.11 -5.66
N GLU A 43 10.96 12.26 -5.01
CA GLU A 43 11.56 13.52 -5.50
C GLU A 43 13.09 13.48 -5.49
N THR A 44 13.70 12.85 -4.49
CA THR A 44 15.16 12.71 -4.41
C THR A 44 15.72 11.69 -5.41
N GLY A 45 14.85 10.90 -6.06
CA GLY A 45 15.25 9.82 -6.96
C GLY A 45 16.05 8.70 -6.27
N LYS A 46 16.06 8.66 -4.93
CA LYS A 46 16.75 7.64 -4.13
C LYS A 46 16.01 6.31 -4.08
N LEU A 47 14.78 6.28 -4.57
CA LEU A 47 13.96 5.08 -4.64
C LEU A 47 14.60 4.07 -5.62
N THR A 48 15.10 2.94 -5.11
CA THR A 48 15.66 1.87 -5.95
C THR A 48 14.56 1.02 -6.57
N ARG A 49 13.55 0.64 -5.77
CA ARG A 49 12.37 -0.13 -6.21
C ARG A 49 11.10 0.41 -5.58
N LEU A 50 9.99 0.33 -6.31
CA LEU A 50 8.67 0.74 -5.81
C LEU A 50 8.23 -0.07 -4.58
N ARG A 51 8.75 -1.29 -4.41
CA ARG A 51 8.51 -2.15 -3.25
C ARG A 51 8.86 -1.48 -1.92
N GLU A 52 9.82 -0.56 -1.90
CA GLU A 52 10.22 0.18 -0.69
C GLU A 52 9.10 1.09 -0.16
N LEU A 53 8.14 1.46 -1.01
CA LEU A 53 6.97 2.25 -0.62
C LEU A 53 5.89 1.41 0.07
N GLU A 54 5.89 0.09 -0.13
CA GLU A 54 4.90 -0.84 0.43
C GLU A 54 4.74 -0.71 1.96
N PRO A 55 5.81 -0.73 2.79
CA PRO A 55 5.67 -0.59 4.24
C PRO A 55 5.22 0.82 4.67
N LEU A 56 5.46 1.84 3.86
CA LEU A 56 5.02 3.22 4.13
C LEU A 56 3.54 3.40 3.79
N PHE A 57 2.99 2.59 2.89
CA PHE A 57 1.59 2.63 2.50
C PHE A 57 0.70 1.89 3.52
N SER A 58 0.17 2.64 4.49
CA SER A 58 -0.68 2.08 5.54
C SER A 58 -2.13 1.87 5.09
N LYS A 59 -2.87 1.04 5.83
CA LYS A 59 -4.31 0.85 5.60
C LYS A 59 -5.09 2.17 5.68
N ALA A 60 -4.75 3.04 6.64
CA ALA A 60 -5.43 4.32 6.80
C ALA A 60 -5.24 5.24 5.58
N MET A 61 -4.05 5.21 4.95
CA MET A 61 -3.82 5.93 3.70
C MET A 61 -4.63 5.34 2.54
N ALA A 62 -4.77 4.01 2.48
CA ALA A 62 -5.62 3.37 1.50
C ALA A 62 -7.10 3.75 1.67
N ASP A 63 -7.55 3.81 2.92
CA ASP A 63 -8.91 4.22 3.27
C ASP A 63 -9.15 5.70 2.89
N GLU A 64 -8.21 6.63 3.17
CA GLU A 64 -8.29 8.03 2.70
C GLU A 64 -8.28 8.15 1.17
N MET A 65 -7.44 7.33 0.52
CA MET A 65 -7.41 7.26 -0.93
C MET A 65 -8.64 6.55 -1.51
N GLY A 66 -9.52 5.92 -0.73
CA GLY A 66 -10.65 5.16 -1.23
C GLY A 66 -10.24 3.98 -2.14
N VAL A 67 -9.14 3.31 -1.80
CA VAL A 67 -8.63 2.13 -2.52
C VAL A 67 -8.50 0.93 -1.59
N ASN A 68 -8.57 -0.27 -2.14
CA ASN A 68 -8.31 -1.48 -1.36
C ASN A 68 -6.82 -1.59 -1.04
N HIS A 69 -6.47 -1.57 0.26
CA HIS A 69 -5.08 -1.61 0.72
C HIS A 69 -4.27 -2.75 0.10
N THR A 70 -4.78 -3.99 0.16
CA THR A 70 -4.06 -5.18 -0.33
C THR A 70 -3.85 -5.16 -1.83
N ARG A 71 -4.90 -4.81 -2.60
CA ARG A 71 -4.81 -4.73 -4.08
C ARG A 71 -3.89 -3.59 -4.53
N PHE A 72 -3.88 -2.49 -3.79
CA PHE A 72 -3.02 -1.36 -4.12
C PHE A 72 -1.57 -1.63 -3.73
N SER A 73 -1.34 -2.18 -2.53
CA SER A 73 0.00 -2.45 -2.02
C SER A 73 0.73 -3.53 -2.82
N SER A 74 0.02 -4.52 -3.35
CA SER A 74 0.62 -5.57 -4.18
C SER A 74 1.27 -5.02 -5.46
N LYS A 75 0.77 -3.87 -5.97
CA LYS A 75 1.30 -3.23 -7.19
C LYS A 75 2.66 -2.59 -6.97
N PHE A 76 3.01 -2.22 -5.75
CA PHE A 76 4.38 -1.80 -5.43
C PHE A 76 5.40 -2.92 -5.66
N ARG A 77 4.99 -4.19 -5.55
CA ARG A 77 5.86 -5.36 -5.86
C ARG A 77 5.92 -5.70 -7.33
N SER A 78 4.88 -5.31 -8.09
CA SER A 78 4.73 -5.58 -9.52
C SER A 78 4.27 -4.31 -10.21
N PRO A 79 5.20 -3.39 -10.52
CA PRO A 79 4.87 -2.07 -11.04
C PRO A 79 4.07 -2.06 -12.34
N VAL A 80 4.15 -3.15 -13.13
CA VAL A 80 3.39 -3.34 -14.37
C VAL A 80 1.88 -3.39 -14.17
N ASP A 81 1.43 -3.69 -12.94
CA ASP A 81 0.01 -3.80 -12.61
C ASP A 81 -0.62 -2.44 -12.22
N PHE A 82 0.18 -1.36 -12.18
CA PHE A 82 -0.34 -0.02 -11.95
C PHE A 82 -1.11 0.49 -13.17
N GLY A 83 -2.39 0.79 -12.98
CA GLY A 83 -3.15 1.54 -13.97
C GLY A 83 -2.78 3.02 -13.94
N VAL A 84 -2.91 3.71 -15.08
CA VAL A 84 -2.65 5.16 -15.20
C VAL A 84 -3.42 5.96 -14.14
N LYS A 85 -4.72 5.68 -13.98
CA LYS A 85 -5.56 6.33 -12.96
C LYS A 85 -5.01 6.19 -11.54
N GLU A 86 -4.43 5.04 -11.22
CA GLU A 86 -3.91 4.75 -9.89
C GLU A 86 -2.60 5.48 -9.62
N VAL A 87 -1.73 5.56 -10.63
CA VAL A 87 -0.51 6.36 -10.57
C VAL A 87 -0.84 7.82 -10.32
N TYR A 88 -1.73 8.40 -11.11
CA TYR A 88 -2.14 9.79 -10.91
C TYR A 88 -2.79 10.02 -9.56
N ARG A 89 -3.70 9.12 -9.14
CA ARG A 89 -4.38 9.23 -7.83
C ARG A 89 -3.37 9.20 -6.69
N PHE A 90 -2.41 8.30 -6.74
CA PHE A 90 -1.37 8.19 -5.72
C PHE A 90 -0.45 9.40 -5.71
N ALA A 91 0.04 9.81 -6.87
CA ALA A 91 0.92 10.97 -7.02
C ALA A 91 0.26 12.27 -6.51
N LEU A 92 -1.02 12.49 -6.85
CA LEU A 92 -1.79 13.62 -6.30
C LEU A 92 -1.98 13.51 -4.79
N TYR A 93 -2.26 12.30 -4.28
CA TYR A 93 -2.41 12.07 -2.85
C TYR A 93 -1.11 12.33 -2.07
N ILE A 94 0.06 12.03 -2.62
CA ILE A 94 1.35 12.33 -1.98
C ILE A 94 1.92 13.71 -2.36
N GLU A 95 1.19 14.48 -3.17
CA GLU A 95 1.59 15.80 -3.66
C GLU A 95 2.95 15.77 -4.40
N THR A 96 3.10 14.85 -5.34
CA THR A 96 4.29 14.66 -6.19
C THR A 96 3.90 14.63 -7.66
N ASP A 97 4.84 14.95 -8.54
CA ASP A 97 4.65 14.85 -9.99
C ASP A 97 4.43 13.37 -10.43
N PRO A 98 3.28 13.05 -11.05
CA PRO A 98 3.01 11.71 -11.60
C PRO A 98 4.08 11.22 -12.58
N GLN A 99 4.74 12.12 -13.31
CA GLN A 99 5.77 11.75 -14.29
C GLN A 99 6.99 11.10 -13.63
N LEU A 100 7.36 11.53 -12.43
CA LEU A 100 8.44 10.90 -11.66
C LEU A 100 8.11 9.45 -11.33
N PHE A 101 6.83 9.19 -11.01
CA PHE A 101 6.37 7.84 -10.73
C PHE A 101 6.41 6.96 -11.98
N PHE A 102 5.91 7.45 -13.12
CA PHE A 102 6.02 6.72 -14.39
C PHE A 102 7.45 6.45 -14.82
N LYS A 103 8.34 7.43 -14.65
CA LYS A 103 9.77 7.28 -14.95
C LYS A 103 10.39 6.17 -14.10
N GLN A 104 10.04 6.12 -12.81
CA GLN A 104 10.50 5.07 -11.92
C GLN A 104 9.94 3.68 -12.29
N ILE A 105 8.64 3.58 -12.57
CA ILE A 105 8.02 2.35 -13.07
C ILE A 105 8.75 1.87 -14.33
N GLY A 106 8.92 2.75 -15.32
CA GLY A 106 9.58 2.44 -16.59
C GLY A 106 11.01 1.95 -16.39
N LYS A 107 11.77 2.59 -15.51
CA LYS A 107 13.13 2.16 -15.14
C LYS A 107 13.13 0.76 -14.51
N GLU A 108 12.23 0.48 -13.58
CA GLU A 108 12.15 -0.81 -12.89
C GLU A 108 11.72 -1.94 -13.84
N VAL A 109 10.73 -1.67 -14.72
CA VAL A 109 10.28 -2.60 -15.74
C VAL A 109 11.41 -2.91 -16.73
N SER A 110 12.10 -1.89 -17.23
CA SER A 110 13.16 -2.06 -18.22
C SER A 110 14.36 -2.85 -17.68
N ASN A 111 14.63 -2.72 -16.38
CA ASN A 111 15.74 -3.42 -15.72
C ASN A 111 15.37 -4.85 -15.27
N SER A 112 14.09 -5.23 -15.29
CA SER A 112 13.63 -6.52 -14.79
C SER A 112 13.13 -7.43 -15.91
N ASN A 113 13.93 -8.46 -16.21
CA ASN A 113 13.57 -9.48 -17.19
C ASN A 113 12.26 -10.22 -16.83
N ASP A 114 11.98 -10.42 -15.54
CA ASP A 114 10.71 -11.02 -15.09
C ASP A 114 9.50 -10.14 -15.44
N LEU A 115 9.58 -8.83 -15.14
CA LEU A 115 8.50 -7.89 -15.45
C LEU A 115 8.27 -7.75 -16.96
N LEU A 116 9.35 -7.69 -17.74
CA LEU A 116 9.27 -7.70 -19.21
C LEU A 116 8.66 -8.99 -19.74
N SER A 117 9.01 -10.14 -19.16
CA SER A 117 8.44 -11.42 -19.58
C SER A 117 6.93 -11.48 -19.37
N LYS A 118 6.42 -10.90 -18.27
CA LYS A 118 4.97 -10.80 -18.01
C LYS A 118 4.25 -9.96 -19.06
N LEU A 119 4.86 -8.86 -19.51
CA LEU A 119 4.31 -8.00 -20.55
C LEU A 119 4.35 -8.63 -21.95
N LYS A 120 5.31 -9.52 -22.21
CA LYS A 120 5.49 -10.20 -23.50
C LYS A 120 4.67 -11.48 -23.64
N LYS A 121 3.86 -11.87 -22.65
CA LYS A 121 2.95 -13.03 -22.73
C LYS A 121 1.74 -12.71 -23.62
N PHE A 122 1.98 -12.65 -24.92
CA PHE A 122 0.93 -12.56 -25.92
C PHE A 122 0.41 -13.97 -26.22
N LYS A 123 -0.90 -14.09 -26.46
CA LYS A 123 -1.49 -15.32 -27.00
C LYS A 123 -1.37 -15.28 -28.51
N ASN A 124 -1.02 -16.40 -29.14
CA ASN A 124 -1.14 -16.49 -30.59
C ASN A 124 -2.63 -16.48 -30.97
N VAL A 125 -2.93 -15.93 -32.14
CA VAL A 125 -4.29 -15.88 -32.68
C VAL A 125 -4.85 -17.30 -32.84
N GLU A 126 -4.00 -18.22 -33.27
CA GLU A 126 -4.32 -19.65 -33.45
C GLU A 126 -4.71 -20.34 -32.13
N ASP A 127 -4.15 -19.91 -31.01
CA ASP A 127 -4.45 -20.44 -29.66
C ASP A 127 -5.72 -19.83 -29.04
N MET A 128 -6.40 -18.91 -29.75
CA MET A 128 -7.63 -18.30 -29.24
C MET A 128 -8.80 -19.28 -29.33
N ARG A 129 -9.63 -19.30 -28.28
CA ARG A 129 -10.80 -20.19 -28.15
C ARG A 129 -11.78 -20.16 -29.34
N GLN A 130 -11.76 -19.07 -30.11
CA GLN A 130 -12.61 -18.87 -31.28
C GLN A 130 -12.14 -19.64 -32.52
N TYR A 131 -10.85 -19.99 -32.60
CA TYR A 131 -10.23 -20.71 -33.72
C TYR A 131 -9.83 -22.15 -33.37
N THR A 132 -9.84 -22.52 -32.08
CA THR A 132 -9.54 -23.88 -31.61
C THR A 132 -10.73 -24.84 -31.68
N THR A 133 -11.92 -24.37 -32.08
CA THR A 133 -13.07 -25.24 -32.39
C THR A 133 -13.18 -25.49 -33.90
N LYS A 134 -12.53 -26.56 -34.36
CA LYS A 134 -13.04 -27.62 -35.27
C LYS A 134 -11.86 -28.28 -35.99
N SER A 135 -11.36 -29.36 -35.40
CA SER A 135 -11.00 -30.58 -36.13
C SER A 135 -11.37 -31.78 -35.29
#